data_AF-A0A5C3QP89-F1
#
_entry.id   AF-A0A5C3QP89-F1
#
_cell.length_a   1.000
_cell.length_b   1.000
_cell.length_c   1.000
_cell.angle_alpha   90.00
_cell.angle_beta   90.00
_cell.angle_gamma   90.00
#
_symmetry.space_group_name_H-M   'P 1'
#
loop_
_entity.id
_entity.type
_entity.pdbx_description
1 polymer ?
#
loop_
_entity_poly.entity_id
_entity_poly.type
_entity_poly.pdbx_seq_one_letter_code
_entity_poly.pdbx_strand_id
1 'polypeptide(L)'
;MTGRCTGKWESAPWIFSAVCKKQRQVALSHRYLWAEFRLQPGLPVDVAIQVLCRRMEIQAERSENCLLDMAVDLSGIDNLPDTMRSVVQDTAQSLLASSHRCLSLVLAGPQNILPENDVVYKHLERLSIENYSWTTRKKSLGQTPKLTTVALIDVFIL
;
A
#
# COMPACT_ATOMS: atom_id res chain seq x y z
N MET A 1 -66.00 -2.58 11.00
CA MET A 1 -65.36 -1.47 10.27
C MET A 1 -63.85 -1.64 10.36
N THR A 2 -63.24 -1.76 9.19
CA THR A 2 -61.86 -2.13 8.88
C THR A 2 -60.86 -1.01 9.14
N GLY A 3 -59.61 -1.36 9.50
CA GLY A 3 -58.46 -0.49 9.31
C GLY A 3 -57.43 -0.45 10.44
N ARG A 4 -56.79 -1.58 10.79
CA ARG A 4 -55.49 -1.53 11.49
C ARG A 4 -54.39 -1.48 10.43
N CYS A 5 -53.94 -0.27 10.10
CA CYS A 5 -52.73 -0.08 9.32
C CYS A 5 -51.51 -0.52 10.16
N THR A 6 -50.95 -1.68 9.86
CA THR A 6 -49.57 -2.03 10.22
C THR A 6 -48.64 -1.17 9.36
N GLY A 7 -48.48 0.10 9.76
CA GLY A 7 -47.45 0.96 9.19
C GLY A 7 -46.09 0.42 9.57
N LYS A 8 -45.33 -0.06 8.58
CA LYS A 8 -43.90 -0.35 8.74
C LYS A 8 -43.24 0.95 9.18
N TRP A 9 -42.79 1.02 10.43
CA TRP A 9 -41.95 2.12 10.89
C TRP A 9 -40.64 2.02 10.13
N GLU A 10 -40.43 2.90 9.15
CA GLU A 10 -39.12 3.06 8.54
C GLU A 10 -38.15 3.53 9.63
N SER A 11 -37.07 2.77 9.82
CA SER A 11 -36.09 3.09 10.85
C SER A 11 -35.55 4.49 10.62
N ALA A 12 -35.49 5.28 11.68
CA ALA A 12 -35.10 6.66 11.56
C ALA A 12 -33.67 6.80 10.97
N PRO A 13 -33.43 7.77 10.07
CA PRO A 13 -32.17 7.89 9.33
C PRO A 13 -30.93 8.07 10.22
N TRP A 14 -31.09 8.57 11.44
CA TRP A 14 -29.99 8.69 12.41
C TRP A 14 -29.55 7.34 13.01
N ILE A 15 -30.41 6.32 13.02
CA ILE A 15 -30.04 4.98 13.48
C ILE A 15 -29.12 4.33 12.44
N PHE A 16 -29.44 4.47 11.15
CA PHE A 16 -28.57 4.01 10.07
C PHE A 16 -27.23 4.75 10.08
N SER A 17 -27.20 6.07 10.27
CA SER A 17 -25.94 6.81 10.34
C SER A 17 -25.07 6.42 11.54
N ALA A 18 -25.68 6.15 12.70
CA ALA A 18 -24.97 5.69 13.90
C ALA A 18 -24.43 4.25 13.75
N VAL A 19 -25.21 3.33 13.18
CA VAL A 19 -24.76 1.95 12.89
C VAL A 19 -23.63 1.98 11.85
N CYS A 20 -23.77 2.77 10.79
CA CYS A 20 -22.71 2.98 9.80
C CYS A 20 -21.46 3.59 10.43
N LYS A 21 -21.58 4.55 11.36
CA LYS A 21 -20.44 5.12 12.08
C LYS A 21 -19.74 4.09 12.97
N LYS A 22 -20.50 3.30 13.74
CA LYS A 22 -19.94 2.25 14.62
C LYS A 22 -19.26 1.15 13.81
N GLN A 23 -19.91 0.63 12.76
CA GLN A 23 -19.30 -0.37 11.88
C GLN A 23 -18.08 0.17 11.15
N ARG A 24 -18.13 1.43 10.69
CA ARG A 24 -16.96 2.12 10.16
C ARG A 24 -15.84 2.18 11.20
N GLN A 25 -16.11 2.59 12.43
CA GLN A 25 -15.08 2.63 13.48
C GLN A 25 -14.49 1.25 13.79
N VAL A 26 -15.32 0.20 13.84
CA VAL A 26 -14.86 -1.18 14.03
C VAL A 26 -13.98 -1.64 12.86
N ALA A 27 -14.42 -1.42 11.62
CA ALA A 27 -13.62 -1.73 10.44
C ALA A 27 -12.30 -0.93 10.44
N LEU A 28 -12.36 0.37 10.76
CA LEU A 28 -11.16 1.22 10.83
C LEU A 28 -10.20 0.79 11.96
N SER A 29 -10.69 0.15 13.03
CA SER A 29 -9.87 -0.36 14.13
C SER A 29 -9.19 -1.70 13.83
N HIS A 30 -9.61 -2.39 12.77
CA HIS A 30 -9.09 -3.71 12.44
C HIS A 30 -7.80 -3.61 11.63
N ARG A 31 -6.65 -3.79 12.29
CA ARG A 31 -5.30 -3.59 11.71
C ARG A 31 -5.05 -4.35 10.40
N TYR A 32 -5.59 -5.57 10.28
CA TYR A 32 -5.43 -6.38 9.07
C TYR A 32 -6.09 -5.80 7.81
N LEU A 33 -7.09 -4.93 7.95
CA LEU A 33 -7.72 -4.25 6.80
C LEU A 33 -6.81 -3.16 6.21
N TRP A 34 -5.67 -2.89 6.86
CA TRP A 34 -4.68 -1.90 6.46
C TRP A 34 -3.33 -2.51 6.08
N ALA A 35 -3.27 -3.84 5.94
CA ALA A 35 -2.03 -4.56 5.65
C ALA A 35 -1.65 -4.55 4.16
N GLU A 36 -2.59 -4.18 3.28
CA GLU A 36 -2.38 -4.14 1.84
C GLU A 36 -2.06 -2.73 1.36
N PHE A 37 -0.88 -2.56 0.77
CA PHE A 37 -0.38 -1.30 0.23
C PHE A 37 -0.17 -1.43 -1.26
N ARG A 38 -0.78 -0.55 -2.05
CA ARG A 38 -0.54 -0.43 -3.48
C ARG A 38 -0.29 1.03 -3.85
N LEU A 39 0.97 1.35 -4.14
CA LEU A 39 1.37 2.65 -4.65
C LEU A 39 1.53 2.51 -6.17
N GLN A 40 0.66 3.17 -6.92
CA GLN A 40 0.72 3.21 -8.39
C GLN A 40 0.31 4.60 -8.88
N PRO A 41 1.25 5.43 -9.35
CA PRO A 41 0.97 6.77 -9.86
C PRO A 41 0.40 6.70 -11.29
N GLY A 42 -0.81 6.16 -11.43
CA GLY A 42 -1.47 5.95 -12.73
C GLY A 42 -2.60 6.93 -13.05
N LEU A 43 -2.92 7.87 -12.17
CA LEU A 43 -4.10 8.75 -12.31
C LEU A 43 -3.69 10.22 -12.51
N PRO A 44 -4.19 10.90 -13.56
CA PRO A 44 -3.67 12.18 -14.05
C PRO A 44 -4.16 13.42 -13.27
N VAL A 45 -4.41 13.29 -11.96
CA VAL A 45 -4.88 14.42 -11.14
C VAL A 45 -3.94 14.62 -9.95
N ASP A 46 -3.21 15.74 -9.95
CA ASP A 46 -2.23 16.09 -8.91
C ASP A 46 -2.78 15.96 -7.48
N VAL A 47 -4.01 16.43 -7.25
CA VAL A 47 -4.67 16.33 -5.94
C VAL A 47 -4.92 14.87 -5.53
N ALA A 48 -5.18 13.98 -6.48
CA ALA A 48 -5.42 12.57 -6.20
C ALA A 48 -4.14 11.87 -5.72
N ILE A 49 -2.97 12.26 -6.23
CA ILE A 49 -1.68 11.69 -5.86
C ILE A 49 -1.34 12.03 -4.40
N GLN A 50 -1.44 13.31 -4.02
CA GLN A 50 -1.17 13.71 -2.63
C GLN A 50 -2.11 13.03 -1.63
N VAL A 51 -3.41 12.94 -1.97
CA VAL A 51 -4.40 12.25 -1.14
C VAL A 51 -4.09 10.75 -1.05
N LEU A 52 -3.67 10.12 -2.14
CA LEU A 52 -3.27 8.71 -2.16
C LEU A 52 -2.04 8.48 -1.27
N CYS A 53 -0.97 9.25 -1.47
CA CYS A 53 0.24 9.19 -0.64
C CYS A 53 -0.09 9.35 0.85
N ARG A 54 -0.86 10.39 1.20
CA ARG A 54 -1.26 10.64 2.58
C ARG A 54 -2.11 9.50 3.17
N ARG A 55 -2.98 8.90 2.36
CA ARG A 55 -3.76 7.73 2.77
C ARG A 55 -2.85 6.55 3.07
N MET A 56 -1.83 6.30 2.25
CA MET A 56 -0.90 5.20 2.46
C MET A 56 -0.07 5.37 3.73
N GLU A 57 0.40 6.59 4.02
CA GLU A 57 1.06 6.90 5.30
C GLU A 57 0.17 6.57 6.50
N ILE A 58 -1.09 7.04 6.48
CA ILE A 58 -2.05 6.76 7.56
C ILE A 58 -2.34 5.26 7.67
N GLN A 59 -2.42 4.55 6.56
CA GLN A 59 -2.59 3.09 6.56
C GLN A 59 -1.37 2.39 7.17
N ALA A 60 -0.15 2.85 6.85
CA ALA A 60 1.09 2.32 7.39
C ALA A 60 1.13 2.49 8.91
N GLU A 61 0.80 3.68 9.42
CA GLU A 61 0.67 3.97 10.85
C GLU A 61 -0.35 3.04 11.52
N ARG A 62 -1.54 2.86 10.92
CA ARG A 62 -2.63 2.03 11.47
C ARG A 62 -2.35 0.53 11.42
N SER A 63 -1.53 0.09 10.48
CA SER A 63 -1.13 -1.31 10.38
C SER A 63 -0.23 -1.74 11.54
N GLU A 64 0.41 -0.79 12.24
CA GLU A 64 1.27 -0.97 13.41
C GLU A 64 2.34 -2.07 13.28
N ASN A 65 2.05 -3.30 13.71
CA ASN A 65 2.96 -4.45 13.70
C ASN A 65 2.45 -5.61 12.82
N CYS A 66 1.39 -5.38 12.04
CA CYS A 66 0.89 -6.39 11.12
C CYS A 66 1.92 -6.73 10.04
N LEU A 67 1.89 -7.98 9.57
CA LEU A 67 2.58 -8.36 8.34
C LEU A 67 1.91 -7.67 7.16
N LEU A 68 2.72 -7.27 6.18
CA LEU A 68 2.28 -6.42 5.08
C LEU A 68 2.35 -7.14 3.74
N ASP A 69 1.35 -6.89 2.91
CA ASP A 69 1.39 -7.17 1.48
C ASP A 69 1.55 -5.83 0.76
N MET A 70 2.69 -5.63 0.12
CA MET A 70 3.09 -4.34 -0.42
C MET A 70 3.41 -4.43 -1.91
N ALA A 71 2.83 -3.54 -2.70
CA ALA A 71 3.16 -3.31 -4.10
C ALA A 71 3.53 -1.84 -4.29
N VAL A 72 4.76 -1.60 -4.74
CA VAL A 72 5.29 -0.28 -5.07
C VAL A 72 5.62 -0.29 -6.56
N ASP A 73 4.71 0.29 -7.33
CA ASP A 73 4.88 0.50 -8.76
C ASP A 73 5.14 1.98 -8.99
N LEU A 74 6.36 2.30 -9.41
CA LEU A 74 6.81 3.66 -9.72
C LEU A 74 6.95 3.85 -11.24
N SER A 75 6.37 2.95 -12.03
CA SER A 75 6.28 3.12 -13.47
C SER A 75 5.53 4.42 -13.79
N GLY A 76 6.11 5.23 -14.68
CA GLY A 76 5.53 6.52 -15.06
C GLY A 76 5.76 7.67 -14.07
N ILE A 77 6.55 7.50 -13.00
CA ILE A 77 6.91 8.58 -12.08
C ILE A 77 7.61 9.76 -12.80
N ASP A 78 8.29 9.49 -13.92
CA ASP A 78 8.95 10.50 -14.75
C ASP A 78 7.95 11.44 -15.43
N ASN A 79 6.70 10.99 -15.63
CA ASN A 79 5.62 11.80 -16.23
C ASN A 79 4.98 12.78 -15.23
N LEU A 80 5.31 12.69 -13.94
CA LEU A 80 4.76 13.56 -12.91
C LEU A 80 5.53 14.89 -12.82
N PRO A 81 4.85 15.99 -12.43
CA PRO A 81 5.52 17.22 -12.02
C PRO A 81 6.52 16.96 -10.89
N ASP A 82 7.62 17.72 -10.83
CA ASP A 82 8.69 17.50 -9.84
C ASP A 82 8.19 17.52 -8.38
N THR A 83 7.21 18.36 -8.06
CA THR A 83 6.59 18.42 -6.73
C THR A 83 5.80 17.16 -6.38
N MET A 84 5.16 16.51 -7.35
CA MET A 84 4.44 15.26 -7.14
C MET A 84 5.39 14.07 -7.12
N ARG A 85 6.43 14.11 -7.96
CA ARG A 85 7.51 13.14 -7.96
C ARG A 85 8.16 13.04 -6.58
N SER A 86 8.50 14.17 -5.95
CA SER A 86 9.10 14.16 -4.61
C SER A 86 8.16 13.52 -3.57
N VAL A 87 6.86 13.88 -3.59
CA VAL A 87 5.87 13.31 -2.66
C VAL A 87 5.75 11.79 -2.82
N VAL A 88 5.69 11.30 -4.07
CA VAL A 88 5.65 9.86 -4.36
C VAL A 88 6.93 9.17 -3.91
N GLN A 89 8.09 9.80 -4.13
CA GLN A 89 9.40 9.28 -3.70
C GLN A 89 9.50 9.17 -2.18
N ASP A 90 9.15 10.22 -1.46
CA ASP A 90 9.15 10.24 0.00
C ASP A 90 8.22 9.17 0.58
N THR A 91 7.02 9.05 -0.02
CA THR A 91 6.04 8.03 0.37
C THR A 91 6.58 6.62 0.13
N ALA A 92 7.13 6.37 -1.05
CA ALA A 92 7.71 5.08 -1.39
C ALA A 92 8.87 4.72 -0.46
N GLN A 93 9.75 5.67 -0.15
CA GLN A 93 10.87 5.47 0.78
C GLN A 93 10.36 5.14 2.20
N SER A 94 9.34 5.85 2.67
CA SER A 94 8.68 5.58 3.95
C SER A 94 8.06 4.18 4.03
N LEU A 95 7.37 3.76 2.95
CA LEU A 95 6.81 2.42 2.84
C LEU A 95 7.90 1.35 2.82
N LEU A 96 8.96 1.55 2.03
CA LEU A 96 10.09 0.63 1.94
C LEU A 96 10.88 0.55 3.25
N ALA A 97 10.92 1.59 4.08
CA ALA A 97 11.48 1.51 5.43
C ALA A 97 10.68 0.54 6.33
N SER A 98 9.38 0.38 6.08
CA SER A 98 8.51 -0.58 6.77
C SER A 98 8.58 -2.00 6.20
N SER A 99 9.44 -2.25 5.19
CA SER A 99 9.49 -3.53 4.48
C SER A 99 10.02 -4.71 5.29
N HIS A 100 10.63 -4.46 6.45
CA HIS A 100 11.00 -5.49 7.41
C HIS A 100 9.80 -6.34 7.89
N ARG A 101 8.58 -5.83 7.72
CA ARG A 101 7.29 -6.49 8.03
C ARG A 101 6.61 -7.13 6.81
N CYS A 102 7.15 -6.97 5.61
CA CYS A 102 6.49 -7.48 4.40
C CYS A 102 6.56 -9.01 4.35
N LEU A 103 5.43 -9.61 4.00
CA LEU A 103 5.30 -11.02 3.61
C LEU A 103 5.40 -11.16 2.09
N SER A 104 4.72 -10.25 1.37
CA SER A 104 4.79 -10.13 -0.08
C SER A 104 5.24 -8.72 -0.47
N LEU A 105 6.21 -8.62 -1.39
CA LEU A 105 6.70 -7.36 -1.93
C LEU A 105 6.75 -7.41 -3.46
N VAL A 106 6.07 -6.47 -4.11
CA VAL A 106 6.13 -6.24 -5.56
C VAL A 106 6.78 -4.89 -5.81
N LEU A 107 7.81 -4.86 -6.67
CA LEU A 107 8.58 -3.67 -7.02
C LEU A 107 8.59 -3.50 -8.54
N ALA A 108 8.14 -2.33 -8.99
CA ALA A 108 8.16 -1.94 -10.40
C ALA A 108 8.61 -0.48 -10.56
N GLY A 109 9.12 -0.13 -11.75
CA GLY A 109 9.61 1.21 -12.06
C GLY A 109 11.09 1.46 -11.69
N PRO A 110 11.52 2.74 -11.61
CA PRO A 110 12.92 3.11 -11.41
C PRO A 110 13.41 2.88 -9.97
N GLN A 111 14.66 2.43 -9.84
CA GLN A 111 15.28 2.00 -8.57
C GLN A 111 15.76 3.15 -7.67
N ASN A 112 15.80 4.40 -8.15
CA ASN A 112 16.45 5.53 -7.48
C ASN A 112 15.89 5.92 -6.10
N ILE A 113 14.91 5.16 -5.59
CA ILE A 113 14.02 5.48 -4.48
C ILE A 113 14.21 4.46 -3.33
N LEU A 114 15.16 3.53 -3.45
CA LEU A 114 15.52 2.61 -2.37
C LEU A 114 16.07 3.37 -1.16
N PRO A 115 15.67 3.01 0.07
CA PRO A 115 16.30 3.54 1.28
C PRO A 115 17.80 3.25 1.26
N GLU A 116 18.60 4.23 1.66
CA GLU A 116 20.06 4.11 1.71
C GLU A 116 20.54 3.08 2.75
N ASN A 117 19.68 2.76 3.72
CA ASN A 117 19.97 1.82 4.78
C ASN A 117 19.77 0.38 4.33
N ASP A 118 20.65 -0.52 4.79
CA ASP A 118 20.50 -1.96 4.59
C ASP A 118 19.26 -2.46 5.36
N VAL A 119 18.16 -2.65 4.64
CA VAL A 119 16.91 -3.16 5.23
C VAL A 119 16.93 -4.68 5.26
N VAL A 120 16.71 -5.26 6.44
CA VAL A 120 16.60 -6.72 6.62
C VAL A 120 15.14 -7.14 6.52
N TYR A 121 14.83 -7.97 5.53
CA TYR A 121 13.48 -8.45 5.23
C TYR A 121 13.20 -9.75 6.00
N LYS A 122 12.96 -9.64 7.31
CA LYS A 122 12.83 -10.80 8.23
C LYS A 122 11.66 -11.73 7.89
N HIS A 123 10.60 -11.19 7.31
CA HIS A 123 9.34 -11.89 7.07
C HIS A 123 9.01 -12.11 5.60
N LEU A 124 9.87 -11.65 4.68
CA LEU A 124 9.56 -11.67 3.26
C LEU A 124 9.60 -13.08 2.72
N GLU A 125 8.47 -13.54 2.21
CA GLU A 125 8.29 -14.86 1.61
C GLU A 125 8.19 -14.79 0.09
N ARG A 126 7.61 -13.70 -0.44
CA ARG A 126 7.38 -13.51 -1.88
C ARG A 126 7.94 -12.17 -2.33
N LEU A 127 8.80 -12.21 -3.34
CA LEU A 127 9.36 -11.03 -3.98
C LEU A 127 9.05 -11.09 -5.48
N SER A 128 8.42 -10.05 -6.01
CA SER A 128 8.24 -9.85 -7.45
C SER A 128 8.94 -8.56 -7.87
N ILE A 129 9.80 -8.64 -8.88
CA ILE A 129 10.50 -7.49 -9.45
C ILE A 129 10.16 -7.44 -10.93
N GLU A 130 9.54 -6.36 -11.36
CA GLU A 130 9.07 -6.16 -12.74
C GLU A 130 10.07 -5.35 -13.59
N ASN A 131 11.19 -4.92 -13.01
CA ASN A 131 12.22 -4.18 -13.74
C ASN A 131 13.63 -4.52 -13.23
N TYR A 132 14.56 -4.80 -14.14
CA TYR A 132 15.94 -5.15 -13.80
C TYR A 132 16.69 -4.05 -13.05
N SER A 133 16.24 -2.80 -13.11
CA SER A 133 16.85 -1.70 -12.35
C SER A 133 17.05 -2.09 -10.88
N TRP A 134 16.09 -2.78 -10.26
CA TRP A 134 16.12 -3.18 -8.85
C TRP A 134 17.19 -4.21 -8.49
N THR A 135 17.69 -5.02 -9.43
CA THR A 135 18.64 -6.11 -9.16
C THR A 135 20.11 -5.66 -9.14
N THR A 136 20.41 -4.49 -9.70
CA THR A 136 21.80 -4.03 -9.91
C THR A 136 22.52 -3.60 -8.62
N ARG A 137 21.80 -3.29 -7.53
CA ARG A 137 22.40 -3.04 -6.20
C ARG A 137 22.50 -4.34 -5.41
N LYS A 138 23.72 -4.87 -5.28
CA LYS A 138 24.03 -6.10 -4.53
C LYS A 138 23.68 -6.08 -3.02
N LYS A 139 23.35 -4.94 -2.42
CA LYS A 139 23.29 -4.80 -0.95
C LYS A 139 21.88 -4.85 -0.35
N SER A 140 20.85 -4.35 -1.02
CA SER A 140 19.55 -4.13 -0.37
C SER A 140 18.67 -5.38 -0.26
N LEU A 141 18.75 -6.35 -1.18
CA LEU A 141 17.87 -7.54 -1.17
C LEU A 141 18.55 -8.82 -0.64
N GLY A 142 19.83 -8.75 -0.30
CA GLY A 142 20.64 -9.92 0.04
C GLY A 142 20.29 -10.59 1.37
N GLN A 143 19.53 -9.93 2.24
CA GLN A 143 19.16 -10.46 3.56
C GLN A 143 17.65 -10.71 3.67
N THR A 144 17.21 -11.80 3.06
CA THR A 144 15.81 -12.25 2.96
C THR A 144 15.70 -13.73 3.40
N PRO A 145 15.87 -14.05 4.69
CA PRO A 145 16.08 -15.44 5.17
C PRO A 145 14.89 -16.38 4.95
N LYS A 146 13.69 -15.84 4.71
CA LYS A 146 12.45 -16.60 4.53
C LYS A 146 11.94 -16.60 3.08
N LEU A 147 12.75 -16.10 2.13
CA LEU A 147 12.30 -15.94 0.76
C LEU A 147 12.05 -17.31 0.12
N THR A 148 10.79 -17.58 -0.23
CA THR A 148 10.37 -18.84 -0.86
C THR A 148 10.16 -18.68 -2.36
N THR A 149 9.66 -17.50 -2.77
CA THR A 149 9.24 -17.24 -4.14
C THR A 149 9.89 -15.96 -4.63
N VAL A 150 10.58 -16.05 -5.76
CA VAL A 150 11.14 -14.90 -6.48
C VAL A 150 10.61 -14.92 -7.91
N ALA A 151 9.90 -13.88 -8.29
CA ALA A 151 9.47 -13.65 -9.65
C ALA A 151 10.25 -12.46 -10.23
N LEU A 152 10.89 -12.68 -11.37
CA LEU A 152 11.56 -11.66 -12.16
C LEU A 152 10.78 -11.53 -13.46
N ILE A 153 10.02 -10.45 -13.59
CA ILE A 153 9.17 -10.18 -14.75
C ILE A 153 9.91 -9.14 -15.60
N ASP A 154 9.99 -9.37 -16.91
CA ASP A 154 10.66 -8.48 -17.89
C ASP A 154 12.14 -8.15 -17.60
N VAL A 155 12.86 -9.10 -17.00
CA VAL A 155 14.31 -9.02 -16.82
C VAL A 155 15.02 -9.55 -18.07
N PHE A 156 15.47 -8.65 -18.95
CA PHE A 156 16.39 -9.00 -20.03
C PHE A 156 17.78 -9.28 -19.45
N ILE A 157 18.23 -10.53 -19.52
CA ILE A 157 19.61 -10.91 -19.23
C ILE A 157 20.43 -10.59 -20.48
N LEU A 158 21.19 -9.48 -20.45
CA LEU A 158 22.21 -9.14 -21.44
C LEU A 158 23.57 -9.73 -21.04
#